data_AF-A0A2N1V5N9-F1
#
_entry.id   AF-A0A2N1V5N9-F1
#
_cell.length_a   1.000
_cell.length_b   1.000
_cell.length_c   1.000
_cell.angle_alpha   90.00
_cell.angle_beta   90.00
_cell.angle_gamma   90.00
#
_symmetry.space_group_name_H-M   'P 1'
#
loop_
_entity.id
_entity.type
_entity.pdbx_description
1 polymer ?
#
loop_
_entity_poly.entity_id
_entity_poly.type
_entity_poly.pdbx_seq_one_letter_code
_entity_poly.pdbx_strand_id
1 'polypeptide(L)'
;MLLNRFKILLILSLFALVSQSLFSQEEGVLDSEVIRQKFEEAKHAEQRIQTIVDEWKLEIKAMQEQINKLESDIQKNRLIWSDEERQKNVSELEMITKKKSDYAKEKFQAGGEFDKIVKEIQEPVEVKLNDSFEKMSE
;
A
#
# COMPACT_ATOMS: atom_id res chain seq x y z
N MET A 1 -26.72 43.61 -44.82
CA MET A 1 -26.36 42.25 -44.30
C MET A 1 -24.84 41.99 -44.26
N LEU A 2 -24.04 42.59 -45.16
CA LEU A 2 -22.57 42.42 -45.20
C LEU A 2 -21.83 43.02 -43.99
N LEU A 3 -22.31 44.14 -43.45
CA LEU A 3 -21.66 44.82 -42.31
C LEU A 3 -21.65 43.98 -41.02
N ASN A 4 -22.69 43.16 -40.79
CA ASN A 4 -22.75 42.24 -39.64
C ASN A 4 -21.82 41.03 -39.82
N ARG A 5 -21.60 40.57 -41.05
CA ARG A 5 -20.65 39.48 -41.36
C ARG A 5 -19.21 39.95 -41.08
N PHE A 6 -18.90 41.21 -41.38
CA PHE A 6 -17.59 41.80 -41.10
C PHE A 6 -17.35 41.98 -39.59
N LYS A 7 -18.36 42.40 -38.82
CA LYS A 7 -18.29 42.47 -37.34
C LYS A 7 -18.08 41.09 -36.70
N ILE A 8 -18.75 40.05 -37.22
CA ILE A 8 -18.58 38.67 -36.75
C ILE A 8 -17.16 38.16 -37.04
N LEU A 9 -16.63 38.43 -38.23
CA LEU A 9 -15.24 38.08 -38.59
C LEU A 9 -14.21 38.82 -37.72
N LEU A 10 -14.48 40.09 -37.38
CA LEU A 10 -13.59 40.90 -36.55
C LEU A 10 -13.58 40.42 -35.08
N ILE A 11 -14.75 40.02 -34.54
CA ILE A 11 -14.86 39.41 -33.20
C ILE A 11 -14.18 38.03 -33.16
N LEU A 12 -14.30 37.23 -34.22
CA LEU A 12 -13.66 35.91 -34.31
C LEU A 12 -12.13 36.03 -34.42
N SER A 13 -11.64 37.04 -35.14
CA SER A 13 -10.20 37.34 -35.24
C SER A 13 -9.64 37.86 -33.91
N LEU A 14 -10.43 38.59 -33.12
CA LEU A 14 -10.02 39.07 -31.80
C LEU A 14 -9.94 37.93 -30.78
N PHE A 15 -10.81 36.91 -30.90
CA PHE A 15 -10.78 35.72 -30.05
C PHE A 15 -9.57 34.80 -30.36
N ALA A 16 -9.11 34.77 -31.62
CA ALA A 16 -7.94 33.97 -32.01
C ALA A 16 -6.60 34.52 -31.48
N LEU A 17 -6.54 35.79 -31.06
CA LEU A 17 -5.34 36.42 -30.50
C LEU A 17 -5.18 36.20 -28.98
N VAL A 18 -6.21 35.71 -28.28
CA VAL A 18 -6.18 35.46 -26.83
C VAL A 18 -5.61 34.08 -26.48
N SER A 19 -5.40 33.20 -27.48
CA SER A 19 -4.95 31.81 -27.28
C SER A 19 -3.46 31.63 -26.94
N GLN A 20 -2.68 32.70 -26.81
CA GLN A 20 -1.24 32.62 -26.58
C GLN A 20 -0.87 33.05 -25.16
N SER A 21 -1.22 32.21 -24.17
CA SER A 21 -0.55 32.18 -22.87
C SER A 21 -0.96 30.97 -22.03
N LEU A 22 -0.95 29.78 -22.63
CA LEU A 22 -0.66 28.56 -21.87
C LEU A 22 0.82 28.26 -22.03
N PHE A 23 1.66 29.19 -21.55
CA PHE A 23 2.99 28.82 -21.12
C PHE A 23 2.79 27.88 -19.94
N SER A 24 2.98 26.58 -20.20
CA SER A 24 3.43 25.66 -19.16
C SER A 24 4.70 26.26 -18.60
N GLN A 25 4.56 27.01 -17.52
CA GLN A 25 5.67 27.50 -16.75
C GLN A 25 6.29 26.28 -16.07
N GLU A 26 7.33 25.74 -16.70
CA GLU A 26 8.45 25.11 -15.99
C GLU A 26 9.14 26.16 -15.09
N GLU A 27 8.39 26.86 -14.23
CA GLU A 27 8.94 27.68 -13.16
C GLU A 27 9.08 26.76 -11.95
N GLY A 28 10.09 25.89 -12.06
CA GLY A 28 10.33 24.81 -11.14
C GLY A 28 11.13 23.67 -11.75
N VAL A 29 12.19 23.95 -12.54
CA VAL A 29 13.37 23.07 -12.56
C VAL A 29 14.06 23.18 -11.19
N LEU A 30 13.31 22.95 -10.13
CA LEU A 30 13.79 22.67 -8.78
C LEU A 30 13.94 21.16 -8.73
N ASP A 31 15.02 20.72 -9.39
CA ASP A 31 15.61 19.41 -9.21
C ASP A 31 14.68 18.21 -9.49
N SER A 32 14.22 18.10 -10.75
CA SER A 32 13.46 16.96 -11.27
C SER A 32 14.17 15.61 -11.02
N GLU A 33 15.50 15.60 -11.01
CA GLU A 33 16.29 14.39 -10.70
C GLU A 33 16.20 14.03 -9.22
N VAL A 34 16.31 15.00 -8.32
CA VAL A 34 16.14 14.77 -6.88
C VAL A 34 14.70 14.37 -6.53
N ILE A 35 13.67 15.01 -7.11
CA ILE A 35 12.26 14.60 -6.90
C ILE A 35 12.05 13.17 -7.42
N ARG A 36 12.63 12.82 -8.57
CA ARG A 36 12.51 11.48 -9.16
C ARG A 36 13.24 10.41 -8.35
N GLN A 37 14.47 10.67 -7.91
CA GLN A 37 15.22 9.76 -7.03
C GLN A 37 14.49 9.57 -5.70
N LYS A 38 13.93 10.64 -5.12
CA LYS A 38 13.12 10.59 -3.89
C LYS A 38 11.84 9.77 -4.06
N PHE A 39 11.15 9.89 -5.19
CA PHE A 39 9.99 9.06 -5.51
C PHE A 39 10.36 7.58 -5.62
N GLU A 40 11.48 7.26 -6.26
CA GLU A 40 11.97 5.87 -6.34
C GLU A 40 12.42 5.35 -4.96
N GLU A 41 13.08 6.15 -4.11
CA GLU A 41 13.42 5.75 -2.72
C GLU A 41 12.17 5.43 -1.88
N ALA A 42 11.15 6.30 -1.92
CA ALA A 42 9.88 6.06 -1.22
C ALA A 42 9.17 4.79 -1.74
N LYS A 43 9.18 4.59 -3.06
CA LYS A 43 8.61 3.40 -3.69
C LYS A 43 9.37 2.12 -3.33
N HIS A 44 10.69 2.17 -3.21
CA HIS A 44 11.48 1.04 -2.72
C HIS A 44 11.18 0.71 -1.26
N ALA A 45 11.01 1.72 -0.40
CA ALA A 45 10.56 1.55 0.98
C ALA A 45 9.17 0.86 1.04
N GLU A 46 8.22 1.33 0.25
CA GLU A 46 6.88 0.74 0.14
C GLU A 46 6.93 -0.72 -0.33
N GLN A 47 7.74 -1.03 -1.36
CA GLN A 47 7.94 -2.40 -1.85
C GLN A 47 8.52 -3.33 -0.77
N ARG A 48 9.45 -2.84 0.05
CA ARG A 48 10.02 -3.63 1.16
C ARG A 48 8.97 -3.93 2.21
N ILE A 49 8.18 -2.94 2.61
CA ILE A 49 7.07 -3.12 3.56
C ILE A 49 6.06 -4.13 2.98
N GLN A 50 5.68 -3.98 1.71
CA GLN A 50 4.73 -4.86 1.05
C GLN A 50 5.21 -6.31 1.01
N THR A 51 6.50 -6.54 0.72
CA THR A 51 7.10 -7.89 0.70
C THR A 51 6.94 -8.57 2.07
N ILE A 52 7.27 -7.86 3.15
CA ILE A 52 7.15 -8.39 4.52
C ILE A 52 5.69 -8.70 4.87
N VAL A 53 4.77 -7.79 4.51
CA VAL A 53 3.33 -7.99 4.75
C VAL A 53 2.81 -9.20 3.99
N ASP A 54 3.28 -9.43 2.77
CA ASP A 54 2.85 -10.56 1.95
C ASP A 54 3.38 -11.90 2.49
N GLU A 55 4.58 -11.92 3.06
CA GLU A 55 5.08 -13.08 3.81
C GLU A 55 4.16 -13.41 4.99
N TRP A 56 3.82 -12.42 5.83
CA TRP A 56 2.92 -12.67 6.97
C TRP A 56 1.53 -13.15 6.54
N LYS A 57 0.99 -12.60 5.43
CA LYS A 57 -0.27 -13.06 4.85
C LYS A 57 -0.18 -14.50 4.36
N LEU A 58 0.94 -14.90 3.77
CA LEU A 58 1.17 -16.28 3.34
C LEU A 58 1.11 -17.23 4.54
N GLU A 59 1.69 -16.84 5.68
CA GLU A 59 1.73 -17.74 6.84
C GLU A 59 0.37 -17.85 7.52
N ILE A 60 -0.38 -16.74 7.57
CA ILE A 60 -1.79 -16.75 7.99
C ILE A 60 -2.62 -17.66 7.08
N LYS A 61 -2.40 -17.59 5.77
CA LYS A 61 -3.09 -18.44 4.79
C LYS A 61 -2.73 -19.92 4.98
N ALA A 62 -1.47 -20.25 5.17
CA ALA A 62 -1.03 -21.63 5.44
C ALA A 62 -1.68 -22.20 6.71
N MET A 63 -1.76 -21.40 7.80
CA MET A 63 -2.48 -21.80 9.01
C MET A 63 -3.98 -21.98 8.77
N GLN A 64 -4.60 -21.12 7.95
CA GLN A 64 -6.00 -21.26 7.59
C GLN A 64 -6.28 -22.54 6.78
N GLU A 65 -5.39 -22.90 5.86
CA GLU A 65 -5.51 -24.14 5.08
C GLU A 65 -5.39 -25.38 5.98
N GLN A 66 -4.49 -25.35 6.98
CA GLN A 66 -4.38 -26.40 7.99
C GLN A 66 -5.65 -26.54 8.82
N ILE A 67 -6.22 -25.42 9.28
CA ILE A 67 -7.50 -25.37 10.01
C ILE A 67 -8.60 -26.02 9.17
N ASN A 68 -8.78 -25.59 7.92
CA ASN A 68 -9.82 -26.10 7.04
C ASN A 68 -9.68 -27.61 6.79
N LYS A 69 -8.45 -28.09 6.63
CA LYS A 69 -8.17 -29.53 6.46
C LYS A 69 -8.57 -30.31 7.71
N LEU A 70 -8.14 -29.85 8.88
CA LEU A 70 -8.42 -30.51 10.15
C LEU A 70 -9.92 -30.50 10.48
N GLU A 71 -10.62 -29.40 10.21
CA GLU A 71 -12.09 -29.32 10.31
C GLU A 71 -12.77 -30.34 9.42
N SER A 72 -12.32 -30.47 8.16
CA SER A 72 -12.85 -31.46 7.23
C SER A 72 -12.63 -32.90 7.71
N ASP A 73 -11.43 -33.18 8.25
CA ASP A 73 -11.07 -34.50 8.76
C ASP A 73 -11.88 -34.86 10.01
N ILE A 74 -12.08 -33.90 10.92
CA ILE A 74 -12.97 -34.04 12.08
C ILE A 74 -14.39 -34.36 11.64
N GLN A 75 -14.94 -33.61 10.66
CA GLN A 75 -16.31 -33.83 10.19
C GLN A 75 -16.51 -35.22 9.58
N LYS A 76 -15.56 -35.69 8.76
CA LYS A 76 -15.62 -36.99 8.10
C LYS A 76 -15.49 -38.15 9.09
N ASN A 77 -14.60 -38.02 10.07
CA ASN A 77 -14.20 -39.14 10.92
C ASN A 77 -14.86 -39.13 12.30
N ARG A 78 -15.74 -38.16 12.62
CA ARG A 78 -16.38 -38.02 13.95
C ARG A 78 -17.05 -39.29 14.49
N LEU A 79 -17.57 -40.16 13.61
CA LEU A 79 -18.25 -41.40 14.00
C LEU A 79 -17.31 -42.61 14.05
N ILE A 80 -16.11 -42.47 13.48
CA ILE A 80 -15.10 -43.54 13.35
C ILE A 80 -14.08 -43.42 14.47
N TRP A 81 -13.71 -42.19 14.83
CA TRP A 81 -12.71 -41.92 15.86
C TRP A 81 -13.17 -42.23 17.28
N SER A 82 -12.23 -42.75 18.06
CA SER A 82 -12.35 -42.87 19.51
C SER A 82 -12.53 -41.49 20.17
N ASP A 83 -12.99 -41.47 21.43
CA ASP A 83 -13.11 -40.21 22.18
C ASP A 83 -11.76 -39.49 22.34
N GLU A 84 -10.67 -40.25 22.53
CA GLU A 84 -9.31 -39.71 22.67
C GLU A 84 -8.82 -39.06 21.38
N GLU A 85 -8.99 -39.72 20.23
CA GLU A 85 -8.64 -39.16 18.92
C GLU A 85 -9.46 -37.90 18.61
N ARG A 86 -10.76 -37.91 18.92
CA ARG A 86 -11.61 -36.72 18.77
C ARG A 86 -11.09 -35.56 19.61
N GLN A 87 -10.81 -35.80 20.89
CA GLN A 87 -10.31 -34.76 21.78
C GLN A 87 -8.97 -34.20 21.32
N LYS A 88 -8.06 -35.07 20.87
CA LYS A 88 -6.76 -34.65 20.33
C LYS A 88 -6.91 -33.74 19.11
N ASN A 89 -7.71 -34.14 18.11
CA ASN A 89 -7.91 -33.34 16.90
C ASN A 89 -8.62 -32.00 17.18
N VAL A 90 -9.60 -31.98 18.09
CA VAL A 90 -10.26 -30.73 18.52
C VAL A 90 -9.29 -29.80 19.23
N SER A 91 -8.46 -30.33 20.14
CA SER A 91 -7.44 -29.54 20.82
C SER A 91 -6.39 -28.98 19.84
N GLU A 92 -6.00 -29.76 18.84
CA GLU A 92 -5.10 -29.31 17.78
C GLU A 92 -5.74 -28.18 16.94
N LEU A 93 -7.03 -28.31 16.60
CA LEU A 93 -7.77 -27.28 15.90
C LEU A 93 -7.82 -25.97 16.69
N GLU A 94 -8.12 -26.04 17.99
CA GLU A 94 -8.13 -24.88 18.88
C GLU A 94 -6.75 -24.22 18.97
N MET A 95 -5.70 -25.03 19.11
CA MET A 95 -4.32 -24.56 19.16
C MET A 95 -3.90 -23.83 17.89
N ILE A 96 -4.14 -24.39 16.71
CA ILE A 96 -3.78 -23.75 15.43
C ILE A 96 -4.62 -22.48 15.21
N THR A 97 -5.90 -22.51 15.56
CA THR A 97 -6.79 -21.35 15.47
C THR A 97 -6.31 -20.21 16.36
N LYS A 98 -5.94 -20.52 17.61
CA LYS A 98 -5.36 -19.56 18.53
C LYS A 98 -4.04 -19.02 18.00
N LYS A 99 -3.13 -19.89 17.54
CA LYS A 99 -1.84 -19.49 16.97
C LYS A 99 -2.00 -18.52 15.79
N LYS A 100 -2.95 -18.79 14.88
CA LYS A 100 -3.26 -17.88 13.76
C LYS A 100 -3.73 -16.52 14.27
N SER A 101 -4.63 -16.50 15.25
CA SER A 101 -5.12 -15.24 15.84
C SER A 101 -4.02 -14.46 16.54
N ASP A 102 -3.18 -15.13 17.32
CA ASP A 102 -2.11 -14.50 18.10
C ASP A 102 -1.05 -13.95 17.15
N TYR A 103 -0.68 -14.69 16.11
CA TYR A 103 0.21 -14.22 15.06
C TYR A 103 -0.33 -12.98 14.34
N ALA A 104 -1.60 -13.00 13.93
CA ALA A 104 -2.20 -11.84 13.27
C ALA A 104 -2.25 -10.61 14.19
N LYS A 105 -2.50 -10.79 15.50
CA LYS A 105 -2.46 -9.70 16.48
C LYS A 105 -1.04 -9.17 16.65
N GLU A 106 -0.05 -10.03 16.86
CA GLU A 106 1.35 -9.63 17.03
C GLU A 106 1.83 -8.76 15.86
N LYS A 107 1.46 -9.13 14.63
CA LYS A 107 1.85 -8.39 13.42
C LYS A 107 1.04 -7.12 13.19
N PHE A 108 -0.29 -7.18 13.26
CA PHE A 108 -1.19 -6.12 12.76
C PHE A 108 -1.99 -5.36 13.83
N GLN A 109 -1.84 -5.68 15.12
CA GLN A 109 -2.45 -4.85 16.16
C GLN A 109 -1.82 -3.45 16.20
N ALA A 110 -2.52 -2.49 16.79
CA ALA A 110 -1.97 -1.16 17.00
C ALA A 110 -0.70 -1.22 17.86
N GLY A 111 0.38 -0.57 17.40
CA GLY A 111 1.72 -0.67 17.99
C GLY A 111 2.41 -2.02 17.77
N GLY A 112 1.85 -2.87 16.91
CA GLY A 112 2.40 -4.17 16.54
C GLY A 112 3.64 -4.07 15.65
N GLU A 113 4.05 -5.20 15.09
CA GLU A 113 5.26 -5.27 14.27
C GLU A 113 5.14 -4.47 12.97
N PHE A 114 3.95 -4.41 12.38
CA PHE A 114 3.68 -3.60 11.19
C PHE A 114 4.04 -2.12 11.44
N ASP A 115 3.49 -1.53 12.50
CA ASP A 115 3.72 -0.11 12.82
C ASP A 115 5.21 0.18 13.08
N LYS A 116 5.92 -0.76 13.72
CA LYS A 116 7.36 -0.64 13.96
C LYS A 116 8.16 -0.67 12.67
N ILE A 117 7.86 -1.60 11.77
CA ILE A 117 8.56 -1.75 10.49
C ILE A 117 8.27 -0.56 9.58
N VAL A 118 7.03 -0.08 9.54
CA VAL A 118 6.66 1.13 8.81
C VAL A 118 7.50 2.30 9.31
N LYS A 119 7.57 2.50 10.63
CA LYS A 119 8.40 3.55 11.22
C LYS A 119 9.89 3.39 10.85
N GLU A 120 10.45 2.21 11.06
CA GLU A 120 11.87 1.93 10.80
C GLU A 120 12.27 2.15 9.33
N ILE A 121 11.37 1.84 8.39
CA ILE A 121 11.65 1.97 6.96
C ILE A 121 11.33 3.38 6.44
N GLN A 122 10.29 4.04 6.95
CA GLN A 122 9.88 5.37 6.46
C GLN A 122 10.63 6.53 7.12
N GLU A 123 10.94 6.45 8.41
CA GLU A 123 11.67 7.50 9.16
C GLU A 123 12.99 7.94 8.48
N PRO A 124 13.87 7.06 7.96
CA PRO A 124 15.06 7.49 7.25
C PRO A 124 14.78 8.15 5.89
N VAL A 125 13.67 7.79 5.22
CA VAL A 125 13.23 8.44 3.97
C VAL A 125 12.74 9.86 4.29
N GLU A 126 12.02 10.04 5.40
CA GLU A 126 11.53 11.33 5.87
C GLU A 126 12.65 12.25 6.39
N VAL A 127 13.66 11.73 7.09
CA VAL A 127 14.82 12.55 7.52
C VAL A 127 15.59 13.07 6.32
N LYS A 128 15.87 12.22 5.32
CA LYS A 128 16.51 12.66 4.06
C LYS A 128 15.69 13.71 3.32
N LEU A 129 14.36 13.62 3.40
CA LEU A 129 13.44 14.61 2.82
C LEU A 129 13.69 15.99 3.45
N ASN A 130 13.68 16.06 4.78
CA ASN A 130 13.82 17.31 5.53
C ASN A 130 15.21 17.95 5.37
N ASP A 131 16.28 17.16 5.48
CA ASP A 131 17.67 17.63 5.30
C ASP A 131 17.91 18.22 3.90
N SER A 132 17.23 17.67 2.88
CA SER A 132 17.35 18.15 1.50
C SER A 132 16.63 19.48 1.30
N PHE A 133 15.47 19.68 1.93
CA PHE A 133 14.74 20.95 1.86
C PHE A 133 15.51 22.08 2.55
N GLU A 134 16.14 21.81 3.69
CA GLU A 134 16.94 22.78 4.42
C GLU A 134 18.13 23.27 3.58
N LYS A 135 18.85 22.35 2.92
CA LYS A 135 19.97 22.67 2.01
C LYS A 135 19.58 23.38 0.72
N MET A 136 18.34 23.24 0.26
CA MET A 136 17.83 23.97 -0.92
C MET A 136 17.30 25.37 -0.54
N SER A 137 17.02 25.60 0.74
CA SER A 137 16.52 26.86 1.26
C SER A 137 17.62 27.83 1.73
N GLU A 138 18.86 27.36 1.86
CA GLU A 138 20.09 28.16 2.03
C GLU A 138 20.73 28.51 0.69
#